data_AF-A0A4P6UYU4-F1
#
_entry.id   AF-A0A4P6UYU4-F1
#
_cell.length_a   1.000
_cell.length_b   1.000
_cell.length_c   1.000
_cell.angle_alpha   90.00
_cell.angle_beta   90.00
_cell.angle_gamma   90.00
#
_symmetry.space_group_name_H-M   'P 1'
#
loop_
_entity.id
_entity.type
_entity.pdbx_description
1 polymer ?
#
loop_
_entity_poly.entity_id
_entity_poly.type
_entity_poly.pdbx_seq_one_letter_code
_entity_poly.pdbx_strand_id
1 'polypeptide(L)' 'MFLFCGRKKDRYKCLYFDGDGFAMLYKRIDNGKLQWPRNENEVRNLTQQELR' A
#
# COMPACT_ATOMS: atom_id res chain seq x y z
N MET A 1 -10.91 1.46 0.16
CA MET A 1 -9.54 1.87 0.50
C MET A 1 -8.67 1.71 -0.73
N PHE A 2 -7.86 2.72 -1.06
CA PHE A 2 -6.95 2.70 -2.20
C PHE A 2 -5.51 2.75 -1.71
N LEU A 3 -4.67 1.83 -2.17
CA LEU A 3 -3.26 1.83 -1.84
C LEU A 3 -2.45 2.23 -3.09
N PHE A 4 -1.46 3.08 -2.88
CA PHE A 4 -0.55 3.56 -3.93
C PHE A 4 0.89 3.32 -3.50
N CYS A 5 1.74 2.95 -4.44
CA CYS A 5 3.18 2.83 -4.20
C CYS A 5 3.94 3.79 -5.11
N GLY A 6 4.88 4.54 -4.52
CA GLY A 6 5.74 5.43 -5.29
C GLY A 6 6.64 4.64 -6.25
N ARG A 7 7.08 5.24 -7.35
CA ARG A 7 7.95 4.59 -8.36
C ARG A 7 9.22 3.98 -7.77
N LYS A 8 9.77 4.61 -6.72
CA LYS A 8 10.97 4.15 -6.00
C LYS A 8 10.71 2.96 -5.06
N LYS A 9 9.44 2.58 -4.85
CA LYS A 9 8.99 1.52 -3.92
C LYS A 9 9.45 1.70 -2.47
N ASP A 10 9.86 2.90 -2.08
CA ASP A 10 10.28 3.25 -0.72
C ASP A 10 9.16 3.93 0.08
N ARG A 11 7.99 4.14 -0.54
CA ARG A 11 6.85 4.84 0.06
C ARG A 11 5.54 4.26 -0.43
N TYR A 12 4.56 4.20 0.47
CA TYR A 12 3.17 3.95 0.10
C TYR A 12 2.24 5.00 0.68
N LYS A 13 1.10 5.15 0.02
CA LYS A 13 -0.04 5.94 0.48
C LYS A 13 -1.24 5.03 0.61
N CYS A 14 -2.00 5.22 1.68
CA CYS A 14 -3.29 4.59 1.85
C CYS A 14 -4.35 5.68 1.93
N LEU A 15 -5.29 5.68 1.01
CA LEU A 15 -6.44 6.57 1.00
C LEU A 15 -7.66 5.78 1.45
N TYR A 16 -8.21 6.16 2.59
CA TYR A 16 -9.37 5.54 3.22
C TYR A 16 -10.52 6.54 3.26
N PHE A 17 -11.73 6.10 2.91
CA PHE A 17 -12.95 6.89 3.06
C PHE A 17 -13.75 6.29 4.21
N ASP A 18 -14.08 7.12 5.20
CA ASP A 18 -14.79 6.68 6.40
C ASP A 18 -16.30 6.96 6.36
N GLY A 19 -16.79 7.63 5.30
CA GLY A 19 -18.18 8.02 5.14
C GLY A 19 -18.38 9.53 5.09
N ASP A 20 -17.55 10.29 5.79
CA ASP A 20 -17.63 11.75 5.89
C ASP A 20 -16.41 12.44 5.27
N GLY A 21 -15.30 11.71 5.14
CA GLY A 21 -14.11 12.25 4.53
C GLY A 21 -13.08 11.20 4.12
N PHE A 22 -12.01 11.71 3.51
CA PHE A 22 -10.85 10.91 3.17
C PHE A 22 -9.75 11.10 4.20
N ALA A 23 -9.33 10.01 4.83
CA ALA A 23 -8.10 9.92 5.59
C ALA A 23 -6.97 9.42 4.68
N MET A 24 -5.78 10.04 4.78
CA MET A 24 -4.59 9.60 4.05
C MET A 24 -3.46 9.23 5.00
N LEU A 25 -3.01 7.98 4.95
CA LEU A 25 -1.77 7.54 5.56
C LEU A 25 -0.64 7.61 4.54
N TYR A 26 0.49 8.17 4.96
CA TYR A 26 1.71 8.28 4.16
C TYR A 26 2.88 7.69 4.95
N LYS A 27 3.50 6.63 4.43
CA LYS A 27 4.63 5.98 5.09
C LYS A 27 5.80 5.83 4.14
N ARG A 28 7.00 6.16 4.65
CA ARG A 28 8.28 5.88 4.01
C ARG A 28 8.94 4.71 4.74
N ILE A 29 9.58 3.84 3.96
CA ILE A 29 10.40 2.74 4.44
C ILE A 29 11.85 3.16 4.22
N ASP A 30 12.60 3.31 5.30
CA ASP A 30 13.97 3.83 5.21
C ASP A 30 14.99 2.77 4.80
N ASN A 31 14.72 1.49 5.10
CA ASN A 31 15.57 0.38 4.71
C ASN A 31 14.78 -0.69 3.95
N GLY A 32 15.20 -0.98 2.72
CA GLY A 32 14.52 -1.93 1.82
C GLY A 32 13.50 -1.29 0.86
N LYS A 33 12.73 -2.13 0.18
CA LYS A 33 11.70 -1.74 -0.79
C LYS A 33 10.43 -2.54 -0.55
N LEU A 34 9.29 -1.91 -0.81
CA LEU A 34 7.99 -2.55 -0.79
C LEU A 34 7.91 -3.59 -1.90
N GLN A 35 7.48 -4.81 -1.56
CA GLN A 35 7.07 -5.80 -2.54
C GLN A 35 5.68 -5.44 -3.05
N TRP A 36 5.67 -4.48 -3.98
CA TRP A 36 4.44 -4.01 -4.58
C TRP A 36 4.04 -4.89 -5.76
N PRO A 37 2.83 -5.49 -5.76
CA PRO A 37 2.36 -6.36 -6.83
C PRO A 37 2.24 -5.59 -8.14
N ARG A 38 2.64 -6.22 -9.24
CA ARG A 38 2.63 -5.63 -10.59
C ARG A 38 1.47 -6.12 -11.46
N ASN A 39 0.80 -7.17 -11.05
CA ASN A 39 -0.32 -7.77 -11.78
C ASN A 39 -1.39 -8.28 -10.81
N GLU A 40 -2.58 -8.52 -11.33
CA GLU A 40 -3.75 -8.95 -10.53
C GLU A 40 -3.52 -10.29 -9.82
N ASN A 41 -2.71 -11.19 -10.40
CA ASN A 41 -2.40 -12.48 -9.80
C ASN A 41 -1.54 -12.34 -8.53
N GLU A 42 -0.59 -11.40 -8.52
CA GLU A 42 0.23 -11.06 -7.34
C GLU A 42 -0.62 -10.37 -6.26
N VAL A 43 -1.63 -9.59 -6.64
CA VAL A 43 -2.55 -8.95 -5.68
C VAL A 43 -3.37 -9.97 -4.90
N ARG A 44 -3.80 -11.08 -5.54
CA ARG A 44 -4.62 -12.12 -4.90
C ARG A 44 -3.88 -12.93 -3.84
N ASN A 45 -2.54 -12.96 -3.89
CA ASN A 45 -1.71 -13.68 -2.93
C ASN A 45 -1.35 -12.86 -1.68
N LEU A 46 -1.73 -11.58 -1.62
CA LEU A 46 -1.59 -10.76 -0.41
C LEU A 46 -2.62 -11.20 0.63
N THR A 47 -2.34 -12.30 1.31
CA THR A 47 -3.07 -12.68 2.52
C THR A 47 -2.78 -11.66 3.63
N GLN A 48 -3.74 -11.43 4.53
CA GLN A 48 -3.60 -10.51 5.67
C GLN A 48 -2.33 -10.73 6.52
N GLN A 49 -1.72 -11.91 6.45
CA GLN A 49 -0.44 -12.22 7.11
C GLN A 49 0.75 -11.41 6.60
N GLU A 50 0.78 -10.97 5.33
CA GLU A 50 1.89 -10.18 4.80
C GLU A 50 1.78 -8.67 5.11
N LEU A 51 0.65 -8.24 5.68
CA LEU A 51 0.39 -6.86 6.10
C LEU A 51 0.76 -6.59 7.56
N ARG A 52 1.27 -7.60 8.29
CA ARG A 52 1.55 -7.54 9.73
C ARG A 52 3.01 -7.24 10.06
#